data_AF-A0A6N8UQW3-F1
#
_entry.id   AF-A0A6N8UQW3-F1
#
_cell.length_a   1.000
_cell.length_b   1.000
_cell.length_c   1.000
_cell.angle_alpha   90.00
_cell.angle_beta   90.00
_cell.angle_gamma   90.00
#
_symmetry.space_group_name_H-M   'P 1'
#
loop_
_entity.id
_entity.type
_entity.pdbx_description
1 polymer ?
#
loop_
_entity_poly.entity_id
_entity_poly.type
_entity_poly.pdbx_seq_one_letter_code
_entity_poly.pdbx_strand_id
1 'polypeptide(L)'
;MDLISRAPWREAVTYRKTWPHEYVVIKKDGQQALLAAFCARICAGEGVECWFFHQKRQYLFLGGYKYWTMTECPDIDLEKDDYVLNRAPLYRDRRDFAIKPGDRGV
;
A
#
# COMPACT_ATOMS: atom_id res chain seq x y z
N MET A 1 14.57 4.43 -5.54
CA MET A 1 14.86 4.63 -4.10
C MET A 1 14.30 5.94 -3.55
N ASP A 2 14.07 6.96 -4.38
CA ASP A 2 13.84 8.33 -3.89
C ASP A 2 12.38 8.63 -3.44
N LEU A 3 11.36 8.14 -4.15
CA LEU A 3 9.95 8.52 -3.93
C LEU A 3 9.39 8.09 -2.56
N ILE A 4 9.61 6.82 -2.16
CA ILE A 4 9.06 6.26 -0.91
C ILE A 4 9.65 6.95 0.32
N SER A 5 10.96 7.24 0.30
CA SER A 5 11.66 7.83 1.44
C SER A 5 11.29 9.28 1.70
N ARG A 6 10.90 10.02 0.65
CA ARG A 6 10.55 11.45 0.71
C ARG A 6 9.07 11.72 0.98
N ALA A 7 8.20 10.73 0.81
CA ALA A 7 6.77 10.92 0.99
C ALA A 7 6.44 11.24 2.47
N PRO A 8 5.51 12.17 2.73
CA PRO A 8 5.15 12.61 4.08
C PRO A 8 4.19 11.63 4.75
N TRP A 9 4.70 10.45 5.11
CA TRP A 9 3.93 9.41 5.78
C TRP A 9 3.40 9.88 7.13
N ARG A 10 2.12 9.60 7.38
CA ARG A 10 1.43 9.92 8.64
C ARG A 10 0.89 8.66 9.27
N GLU A 11 0.99 8.56 10.59
CA GLU A 11 0.37 7.46 11.31
C GLU A 11 -1.16 7.53 11.22
N ALA A 12 -1.80 6.39 10.92
CA ALA A 12 -3.24 6.24 10.98
C ALA A 12 -3.69 6.07 12.44
N VAL A 13 -3.79 7.18 13.18
CA VAL A 13 -4.05 7.20 14.64
C VAL A 13 -5.27 6.38 15.05
N THR A 14 -6.33 6.40 14.22
CA THR A 14 -7.56 5.62 14.42
C THR A 14 -7.31 4.12 14.52
N TYR A 15 -6.28 3.60 13.84
CA TYR A 15 -5.96 2.17 13.75
C TYR A 15 -4.73 1.77 14.55
N ARG A 16 -4.11 2.68 15.31
CA ARG A 16 -2.88 2.44 16.07
C ARG A 16 -2.89 1.15 16.90
N LYS A 17 -4.04 0.80 17.49
CA LYS A 17 -4.19 -0.36 18.40
C LYS A 17 -4.63 -1.66 17.70
N THR A 18 -5.20 -1.57 16.50
CA THR A 18 -5.88 -2.69 15.84
C THR A 18 -5.22 -3.09 14.53
N TRP A 19 -4.72 -2.12 13.77
CA TRP A 19 -4.06 -2.32 12.48
C TRP A 19 -3.07 -1.17 12.24
N PRO A 20 -1.93 -1.11 12.95
CA PRO A 20 -1.01 0.01 12.88
C PRO A 20 -0.43 0.15 11.47
N HIS A 21 -0.66 1.30 10.84
CA HIS A 21 -0.14 1.64 9.52
C HIS A 21 0.07 3.14 9.38
N GLU A 22 0.81 3.51 8.35
CA GLU A 22 0.99 4.87 7.90
C GLU A 22 0.33 5.08 6.55
N TYR A 23 0.06 6.34 6.21
CA TYR A 23 -0.56 6.69 4.95
C TYR A 23 -0.07 8.04 4.43
N VAL A 24 -0.26 8.24 3.13
CA VAL A 24 -0.02 9.51 2.44
C VAL A 24 -1.23 9.85 1.56
N VAL A 25 -1.61 11.12 1.51
CA VAL A 25 -2.78 11.61 0.75
C VAL A 25 -2.27 12.16 -0.57
N ILE A 26 -2.56 11.46 -1.67
CA ILE A 26 -1.79 11.59 -2.91
C ILE A 26 -1.83 13.00 -3.50
N LYS A 27 -3.01 13.56 -3.71
CA LYS A 27 -3.15 14.89 -4.32
C LYS A 27 -2.71 15.99 -3.36
N LYS A 28 -3.14 15.92 -2.09
CA LYS A 28 -2.77 16.87 -1.03
C LYS A 28 -1.25 16.96 -0.81
N ASP A 29 -0.54 15.84 -0.92
CA ASP A 29 0.89 15.74 -0.60
C ASP A 29 1.80 15.77 -1.83
N GLY A 30 1.24 15.97 -3.03
CA GLY A 30 2.00 15.99 -4.28
C GLY A 30 2.69 14.65 -4.59
N GLN A 31 2.04 13.52 -4.27
CA GLN A 31 2.60 12.17 -4.39
C GLN A 31 2.04 11.37 -5.58
N GLN A 32 1.54 12.06 -6.62
CA GLN A 32 1.00 11.42 -7.82
C GLN A 32 2.01 10.47 -8.47
N ALA A 33 3.30 10.86 -8.53
CA ALA A 33 4.36 10.02 -9.07
C ALA A 33 4.56 8.73 -8.25
N LEU A 34 4.40 8.80 -6.93
CA LEU A 34 4.49 7.62 -6.06
C LEU A 34 3.30 6.67 -6.29
N LEU A 35 2.07 7.20 -6.38
CA LEU A 35 0.91 6.37 -6.67
C LEU A 35 0.97 5.77 -8.08
N ALA A 36 1.38 6.54 -9.08
CA ALA A 36 1.57 6.04 -10.44
C ALA A 36 2.59 4.90 -10.49
N ALA A 37 3.72 5.03 -9.78
CA ALA A 37 4.73 3.98 -9.68
C ALA A 37 4.19 2.73 -8.96
N PHE A 38 3.38 2.89 -7.92
CA PHE A 38 2.69 1.78 -7.26
C PHE A 38 1.73 1.07 -8.22
N CYS A 39 0.82 1.81 -8.86
CA CYS A 39 -0.15 1.26 -9.81
C CYS A 39 0.52 0.54 -10.98
N ALA A 40 1.61 1.09 -11.52
CA ALA A 40 2.36 0.47 -12.60
C ALA A 40 2.87 -0.93 -12.22
N ARG A 41 3.37 -1.12 -10.99
CA ARG A 41 3.82 -2.43 -10.50
C ARG A 41 2.66 -3.40 -10.27
N ILE A 42 1.53 -2.92 -9.74
CA ILE A 42 0.32 -3.75 -9.62
C ILE A 42 -0.14 -4.22 -11.01
N CYS A 43 -0.23 -3.31 -11.99
CA CYS A 43 -0.61 -3.65 -13.36
C CYS A 43 0.40 -4.55 -14.08
N ALA A 44 1.67 -4.52 -13.68
CA ALA A 44 2.70 -5.44 -14.15
C ALA A 44 2.58 -6.85 -13.53
N GLY A 45 1.61 -7.09 -12.64
CA GLY A 45 1.37 -8.38 -12.00
C GLY A 45 2.22 -8.64 -10.75
N GLU A 46 2.87 -7.61 -10.20
CA GLU A 46 3.67 -7.73 -8.97
C GLU A 46 2.81 -7.67 -7.69
N GLY A 47 1.52 -7.40 -7.83
CA GLY A 47 0.58 -7.34 -6.71
C GLY A 47 0.21 -8.72 -6.17
N VAL A 48 0.11 -8.82 -4.85
CA VAL A 48 -0.40 -10.01 -4.16
C VAL A 48 -1.77 -9.68 -3.59
N GLU A 49 -2.78 -10.50 -3.88
CA GLU A 49 -4.10 -10.35 -3.29
C GLU A 49 -4.06 -10.74 -1.81
N CYS A 50 -4.45 -9.82 -0.92
CA CYS A 50 -4.54 -10.06 0.52
C CYS A 50 -5.83 -9.47 1.10
N TRP A 51 -6.16 -9.88 2.33
CA TRP A 51 -7.31 -9.35 3.03
C TRP A 51 -6.96 -8.07 3.79
N PHE A 52 -7.79 -7.06 3.62
CA PHE A 52 -7.93 -5.91 4.50
C PHE A 52 -9.31 -5.99 5.16
N PHE A 53 -9.37 -6.43 6.42
CA PHE A 53 -10.62 -6.81 7.09
C PHE A 53 -11.46 -7.78 6.23
N HIS A 54 -12.60 -7.34 5.71
CA HIS A 54 -13.52 -8.13 4.90
C HIS A 54 -13.41 -7.85 3.39
N GLN A 55 -12.38 -7.11 2.96
CA GLN A 55 -12.16 -6.72 1.57
C GLN A 55 -10.85 -7.32 1.06
N LYS A 56 -10.84 -7.79 -0.18
CA LYS A 56 -9.61 -8.16 -0.88
C LYS A 56 -8.97 -6.92 -1.48
N ARG A 57 -7.65 -6.82 -1.38
CA ARG A 57 -6.84 -5.71 -1.93
C ARG A 57 -5.55 -6.25 -2.53
N GLN A 58 -5.03 -5.53 -3.52
CA GLN A 58 -3.70 -5.76 -4.09
C GLN A 58 -2.65 -5.07 -3.21
N TYR A 59 -1.67 -5.85 -2.73
CA TYR A 59 -0.55 -5.37 -1.94
C TYR A 59 0.74 -5.48 -2.74
N LEU A 60 1.61 -4.48 -2.60
CA LEU A 60 2.99 -4.53 -3.07
C LEU A 60 3.93 -4.70 -1.87
N PHE A 61 4.91 -5.59 -1.98
CA PHE A 61 5.91 -5.86 -0.95
C PHE A 61 7.23 -5.30 -1.41
N LEU A 62 7.76 -4.33 -0.66
CA LEU A 62 9.01 -3.68 -1.04
C LEU A 62 9.75 -3.23 0.21
N GLY A 63 11.03 -3.60 0.33
CA GLY A 63 11.95 -3.00 1.29
C GLY A 63 11.46 -3.00 2.73
N GLY A 64 11.03 -4.15 3.26
CA GLY A 64 10.57 -4.26 4.65
C GLY A 64 9.18 -3.69 4.93
N TYR A 65 8.44 -3.26 3.89
CA TYR A 65 7.06 -2.75 4.01
C TYR A 65 6.10 -3.47 3.06
N LYS A 66 4.82 -3.47 3.42
CA LYS A 66 3.67 -3.75 2.55
C LYS A 66 2.95 -2.44 2.22
N TYR A 67 2.49 -2.28 0.98
CA TYR A 67 1.82 -1.08 0.47
C TYR A 67 0.49 -1.44 -0.18
N TRP A 68 -0.55 -0.63 0.03
CA TRP A 68 -1.87 -0.86 -0.58
C TRP A 68 -2.69 0.43 -0.68
N THR A 69 -3.63 0.45 -1.62
CA THR A 69 -4.66 1.48 -1.76
C THR A 69 -6.02 0.95 -1.30
N MET A 70 -6.96 1.86 -1.02
CA MET A 70 -8.37 1.51 -0.74
C MET A 70 -9.24 1.47 -2.00
N THR A 71 -8.68 1.90 -3.13
CA THR A 71 -9.29 1.90 -4.46
C THR A 71 -8.43 1.02 -5.35
N GLU A 72 -9.05 0.19 -6.19
CA GLU A 72 -8.30 -0.65 -7.13
C GLU A 72 -7.58 0.23 -8.15
N CYS A 73 -6.35 -0.16 -8.53
CA CYS A 73 -5.51 0.65 -9.42
C CYS A 73 -6.19 1.04 -10.75
N PRO A 74 -7.02 0.19 -11.40
CA PRO A 74 -7.76 0.56 -12.60
C PRO A 74 -8.81 1.67 -12.39
N ASP A 75 -9.30 1.85 -11.16
CA ASP A 75 -10.36 2.81 -10.81
C ASP A 75 -9.81 4.14 -10.27
N ILE A 76 -8.48 4.29 -10.25
CA ILE A 76 -7.81 5.49 -9.74
C ILE A 76 -7.70 6.55 -10.86
N ASP A 77 -8.29 7.71 -10.63
CA ASP A 77 -8.17 8.92 -11.47
C ASP A 77 -7.40 10.02 -10.70
N LEU A 78 -6.09 10.08 -10.94
CA LEU A 78 -5.15 10.96 -10.21
C LEU A 78 -5.51 12.46 -10.25
N GLU A 79 -6.34 12.88 -11.20
CA GLU A 79 -6.73 14.29 -11.35
C GLU A 79 -7.97 14.63 -10.52
N LYS A 80 -8.84 13.65 -10.25
CA LYS A 80 -10.16 13.89 -9.66
C LYS A 80 -10.16 13.77 -8.14
N ASP A 81 -9.64 12.68 -7.60
CA ASP A 81 -9.86 12.31 -6.20
C ASP A 81 -8.61 12.36 -5.32
N ASP A 82 -8.84 12.48 -4.01
CA ASP A 82 -7.81 12.32 -2.98
C ASP A 82 -7.68 10.83 -2.61
N TYR A 83 -6.82 10.11 -3.32
CA TYR A 83 -6.48 8.73 -2.93
C TYR A 83 -5.49 8.69 -1.78
N VAL A 84 -5.48 7.53 -1.12
CA VAL A 84 -4.54 7.22 -0.05
C VAL A 84 -3.71 6.02 -0.45
N LEU A 85 -2.39 6.16 -0.35
CA LEU A 85 -1.47 5.03 -0.34
C LEU A 85 -1.10 4.74 1.11
N ASN A 86 -1.38 3.52 1.56
CA ASN A 86 -1.04 3.04 2.88
C ASN A 86 0.27 2.26 2.84
N ARG A 87 0.99 2.24 3.96
CA ARG A 87 2.10 1.32 4.21
C ARG A 87 2.09 0.80 5.63
N ALA A 88 2.62 -0.40 5.83
CA ALA A 88 2.96 -0.92 7.14
C ALA A 88 4.25 -1.73 7.06
N PRO A 89 5.10 -1.73 8.11
CA PRO A 89 6.25 -2.62 8.12
C PRO A 89 5.80 -4.07 8.03
N LEU A 90 6.65 -4.93 7.47
CA LEU A 90 6.50 -6.38 7.48
C LEU A 90 6.77 -6.91 8.89
N TYR A 91 5.94 -6.56 9.87
CA TYR A 91 5.94 -7.26 11.14
C TYR A 91 5.34 -8.65 10.93
N ARG A 92 5.95 -9.67 11.56
CA ARG A 92 5.54 -11.08 11.54
C ARG A 92 4.22 -11.34 12.29
N ASP A 93 3.26 -10.42 12.26
CA ASP A 93 1.94 -10.67 12.80
C ASP A 93 1.13 -11.48 11.79
N ARG A 94 1.07 -12.78 12.11
CA ARG A 94 0.49 -13.90 11.34
C ARG A 94 -1.03 -13.81 11.08
N ARG A 95 -1.66 -12.65 11.26
CA ARG A 95 -3.12 -12.52 11.18
C ARG A 95 -3.63 -12.21 9.76
N ASP A 96 -2.80 -11.59 8.92
CA ASP A 96 -3.23 -11.09 7.62
C ASP A 96 -2.61 -11.86 6.45
N PHE A 97 -1.62 -12.72 6.74
CA PHE A 97 -0.80 -13.42 5.74
C PHE A 97 -0.65 -14.90 6.09
N ALA A 98 -1.27 -15.76 5.29
CA ALA A 98 -0.71 -17.09 5.06
C ALA A 98 0.28 -16.95 3.90
N ILE A 99 1.55 -16.60 4.20
CA ILE A 99 2.65 -16.71 3.22
C ILE A 99 2.66 -18.16 2.76
N LYS A 100 2.33 -18.40 1.49
CA LYS A 100 2.34 -19.74 0.91
C LYS A 100 3.77 -20.08 0.50
N PRO A 101 4.16 -21.37 0.53
CA PRO A 101 5.41 -21.80 -0.07
C PRO A 101 5.48 -21.32 -1.53
N GLY A 102 6.44 -20.46 -1.85
CA GLY A 102 6.62 -19.89 -3.19
C GLY A 102 6.37 -18.39 -3.31
N ASP A 103 5.79 -17.74 -2.30
CA ASP A 103 5.61 -16.28 -2.29
C ASP A 103 6.99 -15.60 -2.21
N ARG A 104 7.45 -15.11 -3.35
CA ARG A 104 8.73 -14.43 -3.52
C ARG A 104 8.50 -12.93 -3.30
N GLY A 105 8.46 -12.52 -2.03
CA GLY A 105 8.66 -11.12 -1.65
C GLY A 105 10.14 -10.75 -1.80
N VAL A 106 10.61 -10.61 -3.03
CA VAL A 106 11.96 -10.13 -3.38
C VAL A 106 11.87 -8.97 -4.36
#